data_AF-A0A7S2MSG3-F1
#
_entry.id   AF-A0A7S2MSG3-F1
#
_cell.length_a   1.000
_cell.length_b   1.000
_cell.length_c   1.000
_cell.angle_alpha   90.00
_cell.angle_beta   90.00
_cell.angle_gamma   90.00
#
_symmetry.space_group_name_H-M   'P 1'
#
loop_
_entity.id
_entity.type
_entity.pdbx_description
1 polymer ?
#
loop_
_entity_poly.entity_id
_entity_poly.type
_entity_poly.pdbx_seq_one_letter_code
_entity_poly.pdbx_strand_id
1 'polypeptide(L)'
;QIMQVIYRTDTSFTETASGTMRIFAWTRDLLSLVNLGCYGFRSFSSKLILHSVGPVFVFVAYLVVWGASQLVGRCYPSLKMEGNRTANCFFSMILAFFTGIADTTFTVFKCIRSPNGKYSLVSDRSILCYEEEWNWLLA
;
A
#
# COMPACT_ATOMS: atom_id res chain seq x y z
N GLN A 1 -9.67 9.59 -8.29
CA GLN A 1 -10.56 9.76 -9.46
C GLN A 1 -11.70 8.73 -9.51
N ILE A 2 -11.52 7.49 -9.03
CA ILE A 2 -12.58 6.46 -9.00
C ILE A 2 -13.76 6.83 -8.06
N MET A 3 -13.48 7.56 -6.97
CA MET A 3 -14.50 7.99 -5.98
C MET A 3 -15.51 9.03 -6.54
N GLN A 4 -15.12 9.84 -7.52
CA GLN A 4 -16.01 10.81 -8.17
C GLN A 4 -17.05 10.11 -9.05
N VAL A 5 -16.72 8.93 -9.56
CA VAL A 5 -17.65 8.07 -10.33
C VAL A 5 -18.64 7.40 -9.38
N ILE A 6 -18.19 6.95 -8.20
CA ILE A 6 -19.04 6.28 -7.20
C ILE A 6 -20.07 7.25 -6.58
N TYR A 7 -19.70 8.51 -6.31
CA TYR A 7 -20.63 9.50 -5.77
C TYR A 7 -21.75 9.90 -6.75
N ARG A 8 -21.54 9.70 -8.06
CA ARG A 8 -22.58 9.93 -9.08
C ARG A 8 -23.47 8.73 -9.35
N THR A 9 -23.10 7.53 -8.88
CA THR A 9 -23.96 6.36 -9.00
C THR A 9 -24.72 6.14 -7.70
N ASP A 10 -26.04 6.31 -7.80
CA ASP A 10 -27.04 6.01 -6.78
C ASP A 10 -27.14 4.49 -6.55
N THR A 11 -26.06 3.87 -6.07
CA THR A 11 -26.09 2.45 -5.69
C THR A 11 -26.62 2.38 -4.27
N SER A 12 -27.91 2.10 -4.13
CA SER A 12 -28.55 1.70 -2.89
C SER A 12 -27.83 0.48 -2.31
N PHE A 13 -26.89 0.71 -1.40
CA PHE A 13 -26.18 -0.35 -0.67
C PHE A 13 -27.16 -1.02 0.30
N THR A 14 -27.19 -2.36 0.33
CA THR A 14 -27.95 -3.14 1.32
C THR A 14 -27.57 -2.74 2.75
N GLU A 15 -28.50 -2.78 3.71
CA GLU A 15 -28.28 -2.31 5.10
C GLU A 15 -27.04 -2.96 5.77
N THR A 16 -26.69 -4.18 5.39
CA THR A 16 -25.50 -4.89 5.89
C THR A 16 -24.19 -4.29 5.36
N ALA A 17 -24.20 -3.81 4.12
CA ALA A 17 -23.05 -3.16 3.48
C ALA A 17 -22.82 -1.75 4.04
N SER A 18 -23.89 -1.01 4.37
CA SER A 18 -23.77 0.33 4.98
C SER A 18 -23.21 0.25 6.41
N GLY A 19 -23.63 -0.74 7.21
CA GLY A 19 -23.10 -0.99 8.55
C GLY A 19 -21.61 -1.34 8.55
N THR A 20 -21.18 -2.21 7.64
CA THR A 20 -19.76 -2.59 7.47
C THR A 20 -18.94 -1.40 6.98
N MET A 21 -19.44 -0.63 6.00
CA MET A 21 -18.78 0.58 5.52
C MET A 21 -18.61 1.65 6.59
N ARG A 22 -19.51 1.73 7.59
CA ARG A 22 -19.42 2.66 8.72
C ARG A 22 -18.33 2.26 9.71
N ILE A 23 -18.15 0.95 9.96
CA ILE A 23 -17.04 0.43 10.78
C ILE A 23 -15.71 0.64 10.09
N PHE A 24 -15.64 0.64 8.75
CA PHE A 24 -14.44 0.99 7.99
C PHE A 24 -14.35 2.48 7.60
N ALA A 25 -15.20 3.34 8.16
CA ALA A 25 -15.14 4.77 7.88
C ALA A 25 -13.84 5.41 8.44
N TRP A 26 -13.38 4.98 9.62
CA TRP A 26 -12.14 5.48 10.24
C TRP A 26 -10.89 5.19 9.40
N THR A 27 -10.87 4.08 8.66
CA THR A 27 -9.78 3.78 7.72
C THR A 27 -9.76 4.73 6.53
N ARG A 28 -10.89 5.34 6.15
CA ARG A 28 -10.94 6.32 5.05
C ARG A 28 -10.29 7.64 5.43
N ASP A 29 -10.49 8.09 6.66
CA ASP A 29 -9.84 9.31 7.16
C ASP A 29 -8.31 9.12 7.20
N LEU A 30 -7.85 7.95 7.66
CA LEU A 30 -6.43 7.57 7.59
C LEU A 30 -5.92 7.47 6.15
N LEU A 31 -6.66 6.86 5.22
CA LEU A 31 -6.24 6.76 3.82
C LEU A 31 -6.24 8.13 3.11
N SER A 32 -7.11 9.05 3.54
CA SER A 32 -7.15 10.43 3.04
C SER A 32 -5.99 11.28 3.57
N LEU A 33 -5.53 11.01 4.80
CA LEU A 33 -4.28 11.53 5.37
C LEU A 33 -3.05 10.94 4.65
N VAL A 34 -3.18 9.74 4.08
CA VAL A 34 -2.17 9.09 3.23
C VAL A 34 -2.33 9.50 1.75
N ASN A 35 -2.85 10.70 1.46
CA ASN A 35 -2.59 11.36 0.17
C ASN A 35 -1.12 11.81 0.14
N LEU A 36 -0.21 10.86 -0.06
CA LEU A 36 1.24 11.04 -0.08
C LEU A 36 1.73 12.01 -1.17
N GLY A 37 0.88 12.35 -2.14
CA GLY A 37 1.17 13.36 -3.16
C GLY A 37 1.16 14.80 -2.64
N CYS A 38 0.55 15.07 -1.47
CA CYS A 38 0.36 16.43 -0.96
C CYS A 38 1.19 16.79 0.28
N TYR A 39 1.87 15.82 0.93
CA TYR A 39 2.65 16.07 2.17
C TYR A 39 4.16 16.30 1.92
N GLY A 40 4.56 16.64 0.69
CA GLY A 40 5.97 16.93 0.39
C GLY A 40 6.88 15.69 0.28
N PHE A 41 6.32 14.47 0.18
CA PHE A 41 7.07 13.26 -0.18
C PHE A 41 7.41 13.21 -1.68
N ARG A 42 8.07 14.26 -2.18
CA ARG A 42 8.56 14.32 -3.56
C ARG A 42 9.75 13.38 -3.78
N SER A 43 10.46 13.03 -2.71
CA SER A 43 11.65 12.20 -2.77
C SER A 43 11.29 10.74 -3.07
N PHE A 44 11.90 10.22 -4.13
CA PHE A 44 11.80 8.82 -4.55
C PHE A 44 11.99 7.83 -3.39
N SER A 45 12.92 8.13 -2.47
CA SER A 45 13.24 7.33 -1.28
C SER A 45 12.04 7.11 -0.35
N SER A 46 11.21 8.13 -0.13
CA SER A 46 10.06 7.99 0.78
C SER A 46 8.95 7.12 0.20
N LYS A 47 8.77 7.17 -1.14
CA LYS A 47 7.85 6.28 -1.84
C LYS A 47 8.32 4.83 -1.78
N LEU A 48 9.64 4.62 -1.92
CA LEU A 48 10.26 3.31 -1.84
C LEU A 48 10.16 2.73 -0.42
N ILE A 49 10.43 3.53 0.63
CA ILE A 49 10.25 3.12 2.03
C ILE A 49 8.80 2.72 2.32
N LEU A 50 7.83 3.51 1.86
CA LEU A 50 6.43 3.20 2.11
C LEU A 50 5.98 1.89 1.44
N HIS A 51 6.40 1.68 0.18
CA HIS A 51 6.10 0.44 -0.54
C HIS A 51 6.75 -0.79 0.12
N SER A 52 7.89 -0.62 0.79
CA SER A 52 8.55 -1.68 1.58
C SER A 52 7.91 -1.91 2.95
N VAL A 53 7.44 -0.87 3.63
CA VAL A 53 6.82 -0.96 4.97
C VAL A 53 5.37 -1.45 4.92
N GLY A 54 4.64 -1.11 3.85
CA GLY A 54 3.24 -1.51 3.64
C GLY A 54 2.97 -3.02 3.84
N PRO A 55 3.66 -3.94 3.14
CA PRO A 55 3.43 -5.37 3.30
C PRO A 55 3.81 -5.88 4.70
N VAL A 56 4.81 -5.28 5.36
CA VAL A 56 5.18 -5.63 6.75
C VAL A 56 4.06 -5.26 7.71
N PHE A 57 3.47 -4.07 7.56
CA PHE A 57 2.33 -3.65 8.37
C PHE A 57 1.13 -4.58 8.19
N VAL A 58 0.81 -4.94 6.95
CA VAL A 58 -0.29 -5.88 6.64
C VAL A 58 -0.04 -7.26 7.23
N PHE A 59 1.21 -7.74 7.19
CA PHE A 59 1.60 -9.00 7.82
C PHE A 59 1.39 -8.98 9.34
N VAL A 60 1.84 -7.93 10.02
CA VAL A 60 1.63 -7.78 11.47
C VAL A 60 0.13 -7.73 11.80
N ALA A 61 -0.68 -7.00 11.03
CA ALA A 61 -2.12 -6.97 11.22
C ALA A 61 -2.75 -8.36 11.08
N TYR A 62 -2.33 -9.15 10.10
CA TYR A 62 -2.78 -10.53 9.91
C TYR A 62 -2.41 -11.43 11.10
N LEU A 63 -1.19 -11.30 11.64
CA LEU A 63 -0.76 -12.05 12.82
C LEU A 63 -1.58 -11.70 14.07
N VAL A 64 -1.87 -10.41 14.27
CA VAL A 64 -2.71 -9.95 15.39
C VAL A 64 -4.12 -10.51 15.29
N VAL A 65 -4.74 -10.44 14.11
CA VAL A 65 -6.10 -10.96 13.88
C VAL A 65 -6.14 -12.48 14.04
N TRP A 66 -5.15 -13.20 13.49
CA TRP A 66 -5.06 -14.65 13.64
C TRP A 66 -4.86 -15.05 15.10
N GLY A 67 -3.96 -14.38 15.82
CA GLY A 67 -3.73 -14.62 17.25
C GLY A 67 -4.98 -14.34 18.10
N ALA A 68 -5.66 -13.22 17.85
CA ALA A 68 -6.92 -12.88 18.50
C ALA A 68 -8.00 -13.94 18.23
N SER A 69 -8.11 -14.45 17.01
CA SER A 69 -9.05 -15.52 16.67
C SER A 69 -8.73 -16.83 17.38
N GLN A 70 -7.45 -17.21 17.51
CA GLN A 70 -7.08 -18.42 18.28
C GLN A 70 -7.39 -18.28 19.77
N LEU A 71 -7.20 -17.08 20.34
CA LEU A 71 -7.53 -16.79 21.74
C LEU A 71 -9.05 -16.84 21.98
N VAL A 72 -9.83 -16.17 21.14
CA VAL A 72 -11.31 -16.18 21.22
C VAL A 72 -11.85 -17.58 20.92
N GLY A 73 -11.19 -18.34 20.05
CA GLY A 73 -11.53 -19.73 19.72
C GLY A 73 -11.44 -20.70 20.90
N ARG A 74 -10.76 -20.34 22.00
CA ARG A 74 -10.81 -21.11 23.25
C ARG A 74 -12.14 -20.96 24.00
N CYS A 75 -12.80 -19.81 23.87
CA CYS A 75 -14.10 -19.54 24.50
C CYS A 75 -15.27 -19.82 23.55
N TYR A 76 -15.10 -19.54 22.26
CA TYR A 76 -16.12 -19.70 21.22
C TYR A 76 -15.55 -20.42 19.99
N PRO A 77 -15.71 -21.76 19.89
CA PRO A 77 -15.09 -22.55 18.82
C PRO A 77 -15.59 -22.16 17.43
N SER A 78 -16.80 -21.61 17.31
CA SER A 78 -17.38 -21.14 16.05
C SER A 78 -16.66 -19.94 15.43
N LEU A 79 -15.84 -19.21 16.19
CA LEU A 79 -15.09 -18.04 15.71
C LEU A 79 -13.61 -18.35 15.39
N LYS A 80 -13.21 -19.62 15.43
CA LYS A 80 -11.84 -20.03 15.11
C LYS A 80 -11.60 -19.92 13.60
N MET A 81 -10.66 -19.07 13.23
CA MET A 81 -10.33 -18.79 11.84
C MET A 81 -9.42 -19.89 11.26
N GLU A 82 -9.74 -20.35 10.06
CA GLU A 82 -9.01 -21.42 9.37
C GLU A 82 -7.69 -20.90 8.79
N GLY A 83 -6.58 -21.57 9.12
CA GLY A 83 -5.23 -21.14 8.76
C GLY A 83 -5.00 -21.06 7.24
N ASN A 84 -5.38 -22.10 6.49
CA ASN A 84 -5.19 -22.14 5.04
C ASN A 84 -5.92 -21.00 4.32
N ARG A 85 -7.16 -20.73 4.74
CA ARG A 85 -7.98 -19.65 4.18
C ARG A 85 -7.39 -18.26 4.50
N THR A 86 -6.90 -18.09 5.72
CA THR A 86 -6.25 -16.85 6.18
C THR A 86 -4.95 -16.60 5.42
N ALA A 87 -4.11 -17.62 5.28
CA ALA A 87 -2.86 -17.54 4.53
C ALA A 87 -3.11 -17.24 3.04
N ASN A 88 -4.12 -17.88 2.44
CA ASN A 88 -4.49 -17.60 1.05
C ASN A 88 -4.93 -16.14 0.85
N CYS A 89 -5.75 -15.59 1.75
CA CYS A 89 -6.12 -14.18 1.71
C CYS A 89 -4.91 -13.25 1.89
N PHE A 90 -3.98 -13.60 2.77
CA PHE A 90 -2.74 -12.84 2.96
C PHE A 90 -1.88 -12.79 1.70
N PHE A 91 -1.59 -13.94 1.07
CA PHE A 91 -0.81 -13.99 -0.16
C PHE A 91 -1.49 -13.27 -1.32
N SER A 92 -2.82 -13.37 -1.41
CA SER A 92 -3.61 -12.61 -2.39
C SER A 92 -3.47 -11.10 -2.21
N MET A 93 -3.42 -10.66 -0.95
CA MET A 93 -3.25 -9.24 -0.62
C MET A 93 -1.81 -8.76 -0.87
N ILE A 94 -0.79 -9.57 -0.55
CA ILE A 94 0.62 -9.27 -0.87
C ILE A 94 0.83 -9.09 -2.37
N LEU A 95 0.17 -9.90 -3.20
CA LEU A 95 0.30 -9.80 -4.65
C LEU A 95 -0.07 -8.38 -5.15
N ALA A 96 -1.06 -7.74 -4.52
CA ALA A 96 -1.43 -6.36 -4.85
C ALA A 96 -0.30 -5.37 -4.53
N PHE A 97 0.39 -5.53 -3.39
CA PHE A 97 1.56 -4.70 -3.04
C PHE A 97 2.76 -4.96 -3.95
N PHE A 98 2.97 -6.21 -4.36
CA PHE A 98 4.09 -6.61 -5.22
C PHE A 98 4.11 -5.83 -6.54
N THR A 99 2.95 -5.61 -7.15
CA THR A 99 2.88 -4.83 -8.41
C THR A 99 3.35 -3.39 -8.23
N GLY A 100 2.99 -2.73 -7.12
CA GLY A 100 3.43 -1.38 -6.81
C GLY A 100 4.92 -1.30 -6.46
N ILE A 101 5.45 -2.32 -5.76
CA ILE A 101 6.88 -2.42 -5.47
C ILE A 101 7.66 -2.59 -6.78
N ALA A 102 7.25 -3.55 -7.63
CA ALA A 102 7.89 -3.82 -8.91
C ALA A 102 7.92 -2.57 -9.81
N ASP A 103 6.79 -1.87 -9.95
CA ASP A 103 6.74 -0.62 -10.73
C ASP A 103 7.71 0.45 -10.20
N THR A 104 7.78 0.61 -8.87
CA THR A 104 8.69 1.57 -8.23
C THR A 104 10.15 1.17 -8.44
N THR A 105 10.49 -0.11 -8.30
CA THR A 105 11.84 -0.64 -8.54
C THR A 105 12.26 -0.47 -10.00
N PHE A 106 11.38 -0.76 -10.96
CA PHE A 106 11.68 -0.54 -12.38
C PHE A 106 11.86 0.93 -12.73
N THR A 107 11.26 1.83 -11.96
CA THR A 107 11.39 3.27 -12.17
C THR A 107 12.77 3.80 -11.76
N VAL A 108 13.50 3.11 -10.87
CA VAL A 108 14.92 3.42 -10.54
C VAL A 108 15.81 3.38 -11.79
N PHE A 109 15.51 2.46 -12.72
CA PHE A 109 16.32 2.25 -13.92
C PHE A 109 15.93 3.19 -15.07
N LYS A 110 14.85 3.97 -14.94
CA LYS A 110 14.39 4.90 -15.97
C LYS A 110 15.05 6.26 -15.78
N CYS A 111 16.11 6.52 -16.56
CA CYS A 111 16.81 7.81 -16.60
C CYS A 111 16.47 8.58 -17.87
N ILE A 112 16.28 9.90 -17.75
CA ILE A 112 16.08 10.83 -18.86
C ILE A 112 17.15 11.92 -18.85
N ARG A 113 17.44 12.47 -20.02
CA ARG A 113 18.41 13.56 -20.16
C ARG A 113 17.81 14.87 -19.64
N SER A 114 18.45 15.45 -18.63
CA SER A 114 18.13 16.76 -18.10
C SER A 114 18.73 17.86 -19.00
N PRO A 115 18.13 19.05 -19.09
CA PRO A 115 18.67 20.19 -19.86
C PRO A 115 20.10 20.58 -19.46
N ASN A 116 20.55 20.20 -18.26
CA ASN A 116 21.94 20.39 -17.79
C ASN A 116 22.95 19.38 -18.39
N GLY A 117 22.54 18.54 -19.34
CA GLY A 117 23.39 17.56 -20.01
C GLY A 117 23.59 16.23 -19.25
N LYS A 118 23.21 16.17 -17.97
CA LYS A 118 23.27 14.97 -17.12
C LYS A 118 22.00 14.11 -17.23
N TYR A 119 22.10 12.84 -16.84
CA TYR A 119 20.94 11.93 -16.73
C TYR A 119 20.31 12.03 -15.34
N SER A 120 18.99 12.16 -15.27
CA SER A 120 18.22 12.21 -14.02
C SER A 120 17.09 11.19 -14.03
N LEU A 121 16.64 10.72 -12.87
CA LEU A 121 15.52 9.78 -12.78
C LEU A 121 14.23 10.38 -13.38
N VAL A 122 13.40 9.54 -14.01
CA VAL A 122 12.10 9.97 -14.55
C VAL A 122 11.13 10.37 -13.46
N SER A 123 11.08 9.63 -12.35
CA SER A 123 10.17 9.94 -11.24
C SER A 123 10.65 11.09 -10.35
N ASP A 124 11.97 11.32 -10.30
CA ASP A 124 12.57 12.38 -9.49
C ASP A 124 13.78 12.97 -10.19
N ARG A 125 13.62 14.21 -10.70
CA ARG A 125 14.66 14.92 -11.44
C ARG A 125 15.79 15.45 -10.55
N SER A 126 15.62 15.41 -9.23
CA SER A 126 16.68 15.80 -8.28
C SER A 126 17.78 14.75 -8.17
N ILE A 127 17.45 13.49 -8.43
CA ILE A 127 18.38 12.37 -8.36
C ILE A 127 19.06 12.20 -9.73
N LEU A 128 20.38 12.38 -9.74
CA LEU A 128 21.22 12.19 -10.91
C LEU A 128 21.63 10.72 -11.02
N CYS A 129 21.36 10.14 -12.19
CA CYS A 129 21.78 8.76 -12.47
C CYS A 129 23.30 8.68 -12.53
N TYR A 130 23.86 7.55 -12.08
CA TYR A 130 25.31 7.28 -11.98
C TYR A 130 26.05 8.07 -10.89
N GLU A 131 25.35 8.86 -10.08
CA GLU A 131 25.94 9.50 -8.89
C GLU A 131 25.66 8.68 -7.62
N GLU A 132 26.33 9.00 -6.51
CA GLU A 132 26.29 8.21 -5.26
C GLU A 132 24.87 7.98 -4.73
N GLU A 133 23.99 8.99 -4.83
CA GLU A 133 22.60 8.88 -4.39
C GLU A 133 21.81 7.86 -5.22
N TRP A 134 22.09 7.72 -6.51
CA TRP A 134 21.46 6.67 -7.32
C TRP A 134 22.03 5.29 -7.01
N ASN A 135 23.34 5.19 -6.78
CA ASN A 135 23.98 3.93 -6.39
C ASN A 135 23.48 3.43 -5.03
N TRP A 136 23.19 4.32 -4.08
CA TRP A 136 22.58 3.96 -2.80
C TRP A 136 21.18 3.35 -2.98
N LEU A 137 20.39 3.83 -3.94
CA LEU A 137 19.05 3.32 -4.23
C LEU A 137 19.07 1.94 -4.91
N LEU A 138 20.23 1.49 -5.39
CA LEU A 138 20.44 0.19 -6.01
C LEU A 138 21.05 -0.85 -5.06
N ALA A 139 21.61 -0.41 -3.93
CA ALA A 139 22.25 -1.26 -2.92
C ALA A 139 21.22 -1.82 -1.94
#